data_AF-A0A957H9V2-F1
#
_entry.id   AF-A0A957H9V2-F1
#
_cell.length_a   1.000
_cell.length_b   1.000
_cell.length_c   1.000
_cell.angle_alpha   90.00
_cell.angle_beta   90.00
_cell.angle_gamma   90.00
#
_symmetry.space_group_name_H-M   'P 1'
#
loop_
_entity.id
_entity.type
_entity.pdbx_description
1 polymer ?
#
loop_
_entity_poly.entity_id
_entity_poly.type
_entity_poly.pdbx_seq_one_letter_code
_entity_poly.pdbx_strand_id
1 'polypeptide(L)'
;MSEPAAPTAASLSIFGNLFASVAEEMGVTLERTAFSPNIKERLDFSCALFLSDGQMLAQAAHIPVHLGAMPASVACAIERCSPFVPGDVVVLNDPYLGGNHLPDITMVSPVFVDGATEPSFYVASRAHHADVGGISPGSMPLSREIYQEGIIIPPIKIIAAGQRNQGVWDLILRNVRTPNERAGDLTAQLAAHTIGSRRLLDIVARNGLATTLAHGRELLAYAERLTRAAI
;
A
#
# COMPACT_ATOMS: atom_id res chain seq x y z
N MET A 1 -19.10 2.61 -25.47
CA MET A 1 -19.26 3.10 -24.08
C MET A 1 -19.45 4.61 -24.18
N SER A 2 -20.49 5.17 -23.55
CA SER A 2 -20.69 6.62 -23.53
C SER A 2 -19.55 7.30 -22.77
N GLU A 3 -19.13 8.46 -23.24
CA GLU A 3 -18.15 9.30 -22.54
C GLU A 3 -18.68 9.62 -21.13
N PRO A 4 -17.86 9.50 -20.06
CA PRO A 4 -18.32 9.81 -18.73
C PRO A 4 -18.70 11.29 -18.64
N ALA A 5 -19.82 11.59 -17.99
CA ALA A 5 -20.19 12.97 -17.72
C ALA A 5 -19.07 13.65 -16.91
N ALA A 6 -18.77 14.92 -17.24
CA ALA A 6 -17.73 15.68 -16.57
C ALA A 6 -17.99 15.73 -15.04
N PRO A 7 -16.96 15.56 -14.19
CA PRO A 7 -17.12 15.66 -12.74
C PRO A 7 -17.70 17.02 -12.32
N THR A 8 -18.75 16.99 -11.51
CA THR A 8 -19.30 18.17 -10.85
C THR A 8 -18.66 18.36 -9.48
N ALA A 9 -18.73 19.54 -8.88
CA ALA A 9 -18.21 19.75 -7.51
C ALA A 9 -18.83 18.77 -6.50
N ALA A 10 -20.13 18.49 -6.62
CA ALA A 10 -20.84 17.53 -5.77
C ALA A 10 -20.34 16.10 -5.98
N SER A 11 -20.26 15.63 -7.23
CA SER A 11 -19.78 14.27 -7.51
C SER A 11 -18.31 14.09 -7.16
N LEU A 12 -17.46 15.11 -7.37
CA LEU A 12 -16.06 15.09 -6.98
C LEU A 12 -15.90 14.93 -5.46
N SER A 13 -16.70 15.64 -4.68
CA SER A 13 -16.73 15.51 -3.21
C SER A 13 -17.17 14.12 -2.77
N ILE A 14 -18.18 13.54 -3.43
CA ILE A 14 -18.64 12.17 -3.15
C ILE A 14 -17.53 11.16 -3.44
N PHE A 15 -16.88 11.23 -4.61
CA PHE A 15 -15.80 10.32 -4.96
C PHE A 15 -14.57 10.48 -4.05
N GLY A 16 -14.23 11.71 -3.65
CA GLY A 16 -13.17 11.95 -2.68
C GLY A 16 -13.41 11.20 -1.36
N ASN A 17 -14.64 11.25 -0.83
CA ASN A 17 -15.01 10.51 0.37
C ASN A 17 -15.04 8.99 0.14
N LEU A 18 -15.49 8.52 -1.02
CA LEU A 18 -15.47 7.09 -1.36
C LEU A 18 -14.04 6.54 -1.39
N PHE A 19 -13.10 7.23 -2.04
CA PHE A 19 -11.70 6.80 -2.08
C PHE A 19 -11.04 6.87 -0.69
N ALA A 20 -11.30 7.92 0.08
CA ALA A 20 -10.81 8.03 1.45
C ALA A 20 -11.34 6.88 2.33
N SER A 21 -12.63 6.56 2.23
CA SER A 21 -13.25 5.48 3.02
C SER A 21 -12.63 4.11 2.75
N VAL A 22 -12.17 3.84 1.53
CA VAL A 22 -11.47 2.58 1.22
C VAL A 22 -10.15 2.52 1.99
N ALA A 23 -9.36 3.58 1.97
CA ALA A 23 -8.09 3.63 2.70
C ALA A 23 -8.31 3.53 4.22
N GLU A 24 -9.36 4.17 4.75
CA GLU A 24 -9.76 4.05 6.15
C GLU A 24 -10.18 2.62 6.52
N GLU A 25 -10.99 1.96 5.70
CA GLU A 25 -11.40 0.57 5.93
C GLU A 25 -10.22 -0.41 5.88
N MET A 26 -9.22 -0.16 5.01
CA MET A 26 -7.95 -0.88 5.04
C MET A 26 -7.24 -0.68 6.37
N GLY A 27 -7.14 0.57 6.85
CA GLY A 27 -6.50 0.90 8.12
C GLY A 27 -7.18 0.23 9.32
N VAL A 28 -8.50 0.29 9.41
CA VAL A 28 -9.29 -0.39 10.47
C VAL A 28 -9.06 -1.90 10.44
N THR A 29 -8.94 -2.49 9.25
CA THR A 29 -8.66 -3.92 9.11
C THR A 29 -7.26 -4.24 9.64
N LEU A 30 -6.26 -3.44 9.25
CA LEU A 30 -4.88 -3.63 9.69
C LEU A 30 -4.75 -3.49 11.20
N GLU A 31 -5.30 -2.42 11.79
CA GLU A 31 -5.34 -2.21 13.24
C GLU A 31 -5.92 -3.41 13.98
N ARG A 32 -7.11 -3.88 13.57
CA ARG A 32 -7.84 -4.92 14.31
C ARG A 32 -7.19 -6.29 14.21
N THR A 33 -6.54 -6.57 13.08
CA THR A 33 -5.97 -7.91 12.79
C THR A 33 -4.48 -8.02 13.07
N ALA A 34 -3.78 -6.90 13.29
CA ALA A 34 -2.38 -6.89 13.68
C ALA A 34 -2.13 -7.52 15.05
N PHE A 35 -0.91 -8.05 15.18
CA PHE A 35 -0.42 -8.78 16.34
C PHE A 35 0.50 -7.89 17.18
N SER A 36 1.38 -7.11 16.56
CA SER A 36 2.31 -6.27 17.31
C SER A 36 1.66 -5.01 17.89
N PRO A 37 2.07 -4.56 19.09
CA PRO A 37 1.62 -3.29 19.66
C PRO A 37 1.94 -2.07 18.78
N ASN A 38 3.03 -2.12 17.99
CA ASN A 38 3.38 -1.02 17.08
C ASN A 38 2.28 -0.74 16.07
N ILE A 39 1.72 -1.77 15.46
CA ILE A 39 0.65 -1.61 14.47
C ILE A 39 -0.69 -1.48 15.18
N LYS A 40 -0.97 -2.34 16.18
CA LYS A 40 -2.28 -2.44 16.82
C LYS A 40 -2.61 -1.28 17.75
N GLU A 41 -1.65 -0.81 18.54
CA GLU A 41 -1.88 0.14 19.63
C GLU A 41 -1.28 1.51 19.33
N ARG A 42 -0.05 1.53 18.78
CA ARG A 42 0.60 2.79 18.37
C ARG A 42 0.11 3.30 17.03
N LEU A 43 -0.65 2.49 16.28
CA LEU A 43 -1.19 2.79 14.97
C LEU A 43 -0.10 3.22 13.97
N ASP A 44 1.05 2.54 14.06
CA ASP A 44 2.24 2.85 13.27
C ASP A 44 2.15 2.22 11.87
N PHE A 45 1.17 2.67 11.10
CA PHE A 45 0.90 2.20 9.75
C PHE A 45 0.18 3.26 8.90
N SER A 46 0.14 3.06 7.59
CA SER A 46 -0.68 3.86 6.68
C SER A 46 -1.17 2.99 5.52
N CYS A 47 -2.35 3.31 5.01
CA CYS A 47 -2.95 2.65 3.85
C CYS A 47 -3.28 3.70 2.78
N ALA A 48 -3.09 3.36 1.51
CA ALA A 48 -3.31 4.28 0.40
C ALA A 48 -3.77 3.57 -0.87
N LEU A 49 -4.43 4.35 -1.72
CA LEU A 49 -4.86 3.98 -3.05
C LEU A 49 -4.06 4.72 -4.09
N PHE A 50 -3.84 4.08 -5.23
CA PHE A 50 -3.11 4.63 -6.35
C PHE A 50 -3.86 4.38 -7.65
N LEU A 51 -3.77 5.33 -8.58
CA LEU A 51 -4.20 5.14 -9.97
C LEU A 51 -3.27 4.17 -10.70
N SER A 52 -3.68 3.73 -11.90
CA SER A 52 -2.91 2.81 -12.75
C SER A 52 -1.50 3.30 -13.12
N ASP A 53 -1.26 4.61 -13.08
CA ASP A 53 0.04 5.24 -13.34
C ASP A 53 0.90 5.40 -12.08
N GLY A 54 0.43 4.90 -10.92
CA GLY A 54 1.15 4.98 -9.65
C GLY A 54 0.99 6.31 -8.92
N GLN A 55 0.11 7.23 -9.36
CA GLN A 55 -0.20 8.43 -8.60
C GLN A 55 -1.09 8.12 -7.40
N MET A 56 -0.71 8.62 -6.21
CA MET A 56 -1.46 8.41 -4.96
C MET A 56 -2.77 9.18 -4.99
N LEU A 57 -3.89 8.45 -4.94
CA LEU A 57 -5.25 8.98 -5.06
C LEU A 57 -5.86 9.35 -3.71
N ALA A 58 -5.73 8.47 -2.72
CA ALA A 58 -6.29 8.67 -1.38
C ALA A 58 -5.47 7.90 -0.35
N GLN A 59 -5.55 8.32 0.92
CA GLN A 59 -4.77 7.73 2.00
C GLN A 59 -5.45 7.93 3.35
N ALA A 60 -5.28 6.96 4.24
CA ALA A 60 -5.66 7.07 5.64
C ALA A 60 -4.52 7.77 6.40
N ALA A 61 -4.74 9.04 6.73
CA ALA A 61 -3.72 9.95 7.25
C ALA A 61 -3.41 9.69 8.73
N HIS A 62 -2.69 8.60 9.02
CA HIS A 62 -2.21 8.32 10.37
C HIS A 62 -0.80 8.87 10.60
N ILE A 63 0.10 8.78 9.61
CA ILE A 63 1.53 9.13 9.77
C ILE A 63 2.11 9.83 8.52
N PRO A 64 2.42 11.13 8.58
CA PRO A 64 2.85 11.91 7.42
C PRO A 64 4.12 11.39 6.70
N VAL A 65 5.09 10.83 7.42
CA VAL A 65 6.34 10.33 6.80
C VAL A 65 6.11 9.14 5.87
N HIS A 66 5.12 8.28 6.17
CA HIS A 66 4.76 7.17 5.29
C HIS A 66 4.30 7.68 3.92
N LEU A 67 3.65 8.85 3.88
CA LEU A 67 3.02 9.39 2.68
C LEU A 67 4.02 9.94 1.67
N GLY A 68 5.16 10.45 2.13
CA GLY A 68 6.23 10.93 1.25
C GLY A 68 6.92 9.79 0.50
N ALA A 69 7.09 8.64 1.15
CA ALA A 69 7.87 7.53 0.62
C ALA A 69 7.03 6.43 -0.06
N MET A 70 5.74 6.30 0.27
CA MET A 70 4.89 5.26 -0.33
C MET A 70 4.71 5.39 -1.85
N PRO A 71 4.62 6.58 -2.48
CA PRO A 71 4.61 6.70 -3.93
C PRO A 71 5.88 6.12 -4.60
N ALA A 72 7.05 6.32 -3.98
CA ALA A 72 8.29 5.73 -4.47
C ALA A 72 8.28 4.20 -4.33
N SER A 73 7.75 3.66 -3.23
CA SER A 73 7.56 2.21 -3.07
C SER A 73 6.68 1.60 -4.16
N VAL A 74 5.54 2.24 -4.46
CA VAL A 74 4.62 1.77 -5.51
C VAL A 74 5.27 1.85 -6.88
N ALA A 75 5.97 2.94 -7.19
CA ALA A 75 6.72 3.08 -8.44
C ALA A 75 7.78 1.97 -8.61
N CYS A 76 8.59 1.70 -7.57
CA CYS A 76 9.58 0.62 -7.61
C CYS A 76 8.94 -0.77 -7.72
N ALA A 77 7.82 -1.01 -7.05
CA ALA A 77 7.07 -2.26 -7.21
C ALA A 77 6.60 -2.46 -8.66
N ILE A 78 6.04 -1.42 -9.28
CA ILE A 78 5.59 -1.46 -10.69
C ILE A 78 6.79 -1.69 -11.62
N GLU A 79 7.86 -0.92 -11.47
CA GLU A 79 9.06 -1.01 -12.32
C GLU A 79 9.71 -2.40 -12.27
N ARG A 80 9.79 -3.01 -11.08
CA ARG A 80 10.59 -4.23 -10.85
C ARG A 80 9.80 -5.53 -10.94
N CYS A 81 8.49 -5.49 -10.71
CA CYS A 81 7.68 -6.70 -10.61
C CYS A 81 6.57 -6.81 -11.67
N SER A 82 6.39 -5.79 -12.53
CA SER A 82 5.54 -5.92 -13.71
C SER A 82 6.16 -6.87 -14.75
N PRO A 83 5.35 -7.54 -15.61
CA PRO A 83 3.89 -7.53 -15.63
C PRO A 83 3.27 -8.22 -14.40
N PHE A 84 2.09 -7.73 -14.00
CA PHE A 84 1.32 -8.29 -12.90
C PHE A 84 0.22 -9.20 -13.41
N VAL A 85 -0.20 -10.14 -12.55
CA VAL A 85 -1.43 -10.91 -12.72
C VAL A 85 -2.35 -10.73 -11.50
N PRO A 86 -3.67 -10.98 -11.64
CA PRO A 86 -4.58 -10.94 -10.51
C PRO A 86 -4.10 -11.82 -9.35
N GLY A 87 -4.11 -11.27 -8.14
CA GLY A 87 -3.67 -11.94 -6.92
C GLY A 87 -2.18 -11.82 -6.61
N ASP A 88 -1.40 -11.10 -7.42
CA ASP A 88 -0.03 -10.73 -7.04
C ASP A 88 -0.03 -9.75 -5.85
N VAL A 89 1.00 -9.86 -4.99
CA VAL A 89 1.30 -8.87 -3.95
C VAL A 89 2.83 -8.72 -3.86
N VAL A 90 3.31 -7.49 -3.98
CA VAL A 90 4.73 -7.14 -3.81
C VAL A 90 4.97 -6.71 -2.37
N VAL A 91 6.13 -7.09 -1.82
CA VAL A 91 6.64 -6.61 -0.53
C VAL A 91 8.00 -5.94 -0.74
N LEU A 92 8.28 -4.89 0.04
CA LEU A 92 9.58 -4.20 0.07
C LEU A 92 9.78 -3.40 1.36
N ASN A 93 11.04 -3.17 1.73
CA ASN A 93 11.43 -2.18 2.75
C ASN A 93 12.76 -1.47 2.42
N ASP A 94 13.43 -1.84 1.31
CA ASP A 94 14.74 -1.31 0.93
C ASP A 94 14.68 0.23 0.75
N PRO A 95 15.39 1.01 1.58
CA PRO A 95 15.38 2.48 1.51
C PRO A 95 15.90 3.03 0.17
N TYR A 96 16.72 2.27 -0.55
CA TYR A 96 17.24 2.64 -1.86
C TYR A 96 16.27 2.31 -3.00
N LEU A 97 15.20 1.54 -2.72
CA LEU A 97 14.18 1.11 -3.68
C LEU A 97 12.76 1.44 -3.19
N GLY A 98 12.59 2.61 -2.57
CA GLY A 98 11.29 3.17 -2.20
C GLY A 98 10.88 3.00 -0.73
N GLY A 99 11.66 2.28 0.08
CA GLY A 99 11.53 2.29 1.54
C GLY A 99 11.97 3.63 2.16
N ASN A 100 11.74 3.81 3.45
CA ASN A 100 12.31 4.91 4.25
C ASN A 100 13.31 4.38 5.28
N HIS A 101 12.98 3.28 5.96
CA HIS A 101 13.86 2.51 6.84
C HIS A 101 13.35 1.06 6.92
N LEU A 102 14.21 0.13 7.36
CA LEU A 102 13.91 -1.31 7.28
C LEU A 102 12.68 -1.77 8.09
N PRO A 103 12.34 -1.19 9.25
CA PRO A 103 11.12 -1.56 9.97
C PRO A 103 9.83 -1.34 9.19
N ASP A 104 9.80 -0.39 8.27
CA ASP A 104 8.60 -0.06 7.50
C ASP A 104 8.46 -0.98 6.29
N ILE A 105 7.75 -2.06 6.49
CA ILE A 105 7.46 -3.02 5.43
C ILE A 105 6.25 -2.54 4.64
N THR A 106 6.48 -2.24 3.37
CA THR A 106 5.44 -1.84 2.42
C THR A 106 4.97 -3.06 1.63
N MET A 107 3.65 -3.19 1.47
CA MET A 107 3.05 -4.10 0.51
C MET A 107 2.32 -3.30 -0.58
N VAL A 108 2.29 -3.84 -1.79
CA VAL A 108 1.58 -3.26 -2.95
C VAL A 108 0.81 -4.35 -3.68
N SER A 109 -0.50 -4.15 -3.89
CA SER A 109 -1.35 -5.06 -4.63
C SER A 109 -1.95 -4.38 -5.87
N PRO A 110 -1.73 -4.91 -7.08
CA PRO A 110 -2.46 -4.50 -8.27
C PRO A 110 -3.93 -4.92 -8.18
N VAL A 111 -4.83 -4.01 -8.56
CA VAL A 111 -6.28 -4.25 -8.63
C VAL A 111 -6.73 -4.25 -10.08
N PHE A 112 -7.25 -5.40 -10.51
CA PHE A 112 -7.75 -5.60 -11.87
C PHE A 112 -9.27 -5.46 -11.89
N VAL A 113 -9.79 -4.67 -12.84
CA VAL A 113 -11.23 -4.58 -13.12
C VAL A 113 -11.55 -5.52 -14.28
N ASP A 114 -12.70 -6.19 -14.20
CA ASP A 114 -13.14 -7.29 -15.08
C ASP A 114 -12.56 -7.28 -16.51
N GLY A 115 -11.76 -8.30 -16.81
CA GLY A 115 -11.18 -8.53 -18.14
C GLY A 115 -10.01 -7.63 -18.51
N ALA A 116 -9.56 -6.72 -17.64
CA ALA A 116 -8.40 -5.89 -17.88
C ALA A 116 -7.10 -6.72 -17.91
N THR A 117 -6.25 -6.43 -18.90
CA THR A 117 -4.90 -7.01 -18.99
C THR A 117 -3.89 -6.31 -18.10
N GLU A 118 -4.21 -5.09 -17.64
CA GLU A 118 -3.36 -4.25 -16.80
C GLU A 118 -4.12 -3.83 -15.53
N PRO A 119 -3.41 -3.59 -14.40
CA PRO A 119 -4.02 -3.07 -13.19
C PRO A 119 -4.68 -1.71 -13.43
N SER A 120 -5.93 -1.56 -13.01
CA SER A 120 -6.65 -0.28 -13.06
C SER A 120 -6.29 0.63 -11.88
N PHE A 121 -5.87 0.04 -10.77
CA PHE A 121 -5.48 0.71 -9.54
C PHE A 121 -4.42 -0.11 -8.81
N TYR A 122 -3.82 0.48 -7.78
CA TYR A 122 -3.07 -0.25 -6.76
C TYR A 122 -3.58 0.12 -5.37
N VAL A 123 -3.51 -0.84 -4.45
CA VAL A 123 -3.66 -0.58 -3.01
C VAL A 123 -2.33 -0.88 -2.32
N ALA A 124 -1.97 -0.05 -1.36
CA ALA A 124 -0.74 -0.21 -0.61
C ALA A 124 -0.97 -0.02 0.89
N SER A 125 -0.12 -0.69 1.66
CA SER A 125 0.01 -0.48 3.09
C SER A 125 1.48 -0.40 3.45
N ARG A 126 1.82 0.39 4.45
CA ARG A 126 3.11 0.38 5.12
C ARG A 126 2.86 0.28 6.60
N ALA A 127 3.57 -0.63 7.25
CA ALA A 127 3.44 -0.84 8.69
C ALA A 127 4.84 -0.95 9.31
N HIS A 128 5.01 -0.37 10.48
CA HIS A 128 6.27 -0.40 11.21
C HIS A 128 6.34 -1.68 12.05
N HIS A 129 7.17 -2.62 11.63
CA HIS A 129 7.42 -3.87 12.33
C HIS A 129 8.40 -3.65 13.48
N ALA A 130 8.07 -4.16 14.67
CA ALA A 130 8.86 -3.91 15.88
C ALA A 130 10.28 -4.48 15.85
N ASP A 131 10.57 -5.46 14.97
CA ASP A 131 11.90 -6.03 14.77
C ASP A 131 11.99 -6.69 13.39
N VAL A 132 13.09 -6.37 12.70
CA VAL A 132 13.42 -6.84 11.35
C VAL A 132 14.80 -7.52 11.31
N GLY A 133 15.34 -7.94 12.45
CA GLY A 133 16.58 -8.73 12.51
C GLY A 133 17.88 -7.96 12.64
N GLY A 134 17.85 -6.68 13.02
CA GLY A 134 19.05 -5.87 13.20
C GLY A 134 19.97 -6.36 14.33
N ILE A 135 21.13 -5.71 14.49
CA ILE A 135 22.20 -6.08 15.43
C ILE A 135 21.75 -6.11 16.90
N SER A 136 20.74 -5.32 17.26
CA SER A 136 20.09 -5.34 18.58
C SER A 136 18.59 -5.60 18.46
N PRO A 137 17.92 -6.16 19.48
CA PRO A 137 16.47 -6.26 19.52
C PRO A 137 15.79 -4.90 19.37
N GLY A 138 14.67 -4.86 18.65
CA GLY A 138 13.89 -3.66 18.38
C GLY A 138 14.00 -3.19 16.92
N SER A 139 13.35 -2.06 16.62
CA SER A 139 13.22 -1.58 15.24
C SER A 139 14.30 -0.56 14.84
N MET A 140 14.97 0.10 15.79
CA MET A 140 15.97 1.14 15.48
C MET A 140 17.27 0.88 16.26
N PRO A 141 18.13 -0.03 15.76
CA PRO A 141 19.43 -0.27 16.37
C PRO A 141 20.38 0.92 16.15
N LEU A 142 21.36 1.08 17.05
CA LEU A 142 22.50 1.97 16.82
C LEU A 142 23.49 1.29 15.86
N SER A 143 23.34 1.58 14.57
CA SER A 143 24.09 0.95 13.48
C SER A 143 25.08 1.91 12.82
N ARG A 144 26.10 1.36 12.17
CA ARG A 144 27.06 2.09 11.31
C ARG A 144 26.86 1.86 9.82
N GLU A 145 26.12 0.82 9.46
CA GLU A 145 25.78 0.46 8.09
C GLU A 145 24.43 -0.25 8.07
N ILE A 146 23.74 -0.18 6.93
CA ILE A 146 22.37 -0.71 6.77
C ILE A 146 22.28 -2.23 7.03
N TYR A 147 23.35 -2.98 6.76
CA TYR A 147 23.38 -4.44 6.99
C TYR A 147 23.30 -4.82 8.48
N GLN A 148 23.53 -3.86 9.37
CA GLN A 148 23.35 -4.03 10.81
C GLN A 148 21.92 -3.70 11.26
N GLU A 149 21.09 -3.11 10.39
CA GLU A 149 19.74 -2.66 10.75
C GLU A 149 18.67 -3.76 10.58
N GLY A 150 18.96 -4.78 9.78
CA GLY A 150 18.09 -5.95 9.62
C GLY A 150 17.97 -6.43 8.17
N ILE A 151 16.91 -7.19 7.90
CA ILE A 151 16.63 -7.69 6.57
C ILE A 151 16.27 -6.56 5.61
N ILE A 152 16.97 -6.54 4.47
CA ILE A 152 16.68 -5.66 3.34
C ILE A 152 15.87 -6.48 2.33
N ILE A 153 14.64 -6.04 2.08
CA ILE A 153 13.66 -6.68 1.21
C ILE A 153 13.55 -5.81 -0.05
N PRO A 154 14.18 -6.22 -1.16
CA PRO A 154 13.95 -5.55 -2.44
C PRO A 154 12.51 -5.80 -2.90
N PRO A 155 11.98 -5.03 -3.86
CA PRO A 155 10.66 -5.31 -4.45
C PRO A 155 10.59 -6.76 -4.96
N ILE A 156 9.76 -7.58 -4.31
CA ILE A 156 9.58 -8.99 -4.65
C ILE A 156 8.14 -9.45 -4.38
N LYS A 157 7.63 -10.37 -5.21
CA LYS A 157 6.30 -10.95 -5.03
C LYS A 157 6.27 -11.89 -3.82
N ILE A 158 5.59 -11.48 -2.74
CA ILE A 158 5.32 -12.31 -1.55
C ILE A 158 4.09 -13.20 -1.76
N ILE A 159 3.14 -12.75 -2.59
CA ILE A 159 2.07 -13.57 -3.17
C ILE A 159 2.22 -13.48 -4.70
N ALA A 160 2.19 -14.62 -5.38
CA ALA A 160 2.18 -14.71 -6.83
C ALA A 160 0.90 -15.44 -7.29
N ALA A 161 0.07 -14.78 -8.08
CA ALA A 161 -1.22 -15.30 -8.56
C ALA A 161 -2.09 -15.92 -7.44
N GLY A 162 -2.17 -15.24 -6.29
CA GLY A 162 -2.94 -15.71 -5.11
C GLY A 162 -2.27 -16.81 -4.29
N GLN A 163 -1.09 -17.28 -4.68
CA GLN A 163 -0.31 -18.28 -3.92
C GLN A 163 0.83 -17.61 -3.16
N ARG A 164 0.97 -17.95 -1.88
CA ARG A 164 2.09 -17.46 -1.07
C ARG A 164 3.40 -17.97 -1.64
N ASN A 165 4.34 -17.07 -1.89
CA ASN A 165 5.72 -17.41 -2.17
C ASN A 165 6.38 -17.85 -0.86
N GLN A 166 6.31 -19.17 -0.59
CA GLN A 166 6.79 -19.73 0.68
C GLN A 166 8.28 -19.46 0.92
N GLY A 167 9.11 -19.44 -0.13
CA GLY A 167 10.54 -19.14 0.01
C GLY A 167 10.81 -17.72 0.50
N VAL A 168 10.10 -16.72 -0.05
CA VAL A 168 10.21 -15.32 0.43
C VAL A 168 9.68 -15.19 1.86
N TRP A 169 8.54 -15.83 2.14
CA TRP A 169 7.94 -15.83 3.47
C TRP A 169 8.89 -16.40 4.52
N ASP A 170 9.46 -17.58 4.27
CA ASP A 170 10.39 -18.25 5.18
C ASP A 170 11.69 -17.46 5.34
N LEU A 171 12.20 -16.84 4.27
CA LEU A 171 13.39 -15.99 4.33
C LEU A 171 13.16 -14.80 5.27
N ILE A 172 12.03 -14.10 5.14
CA ILE A 172 11.70 -12.96 6.01
C ILE A 172 11.58 -13.42 7.46
N LEU A 173 10.78 -14.47 7.72
CA LEU A 173 10.52 -14.94 9.07
C LEU A 173 11.76 -15.55 9.75
N ARG A 174 12.68 -16.14 9.00
CA ARG A 174 13.91 -16.70 9.55
C ARG A 174 14.85 -15.62 10.10
N ASN A 175 14.76 -14.41 9.56
CA ASN A 175 15.64 -13.29 9.89
C ASN A 175 15.09 -12.35 10.97
N VAL A 176 13.96 -12.68 11.61
CA VAL A 176 13.39 -11.87 12.70
C VAL A 176 13.35 -12.63 14.03
N ARG A 177 13.32 -11.90 15.14
CA ARG A 177 13.36 -12.49 16.50
C ARG A 177 12.03 -13.06 16.95
N THR A 178 10.91 -12.49 16.51
CA THR A 178 9.56 -13.00 16.86
C THR A 178 8.75 -13.32 15.58
N PRO A 179 9.06 -14.45 14.92
CA PRO A 179 8.49 -14.80 13.62
C PRO A 179 6.97 -14.97 13.65
N ASN A 180 6.38 -15.44 14.75
CA ASN A 180 4.93 -15.60 14.84
C ASN A 180 4.19 -14.24 14.82
N GLU A 181 4.73 -13.24 15.52
CA GLU A 181 4.18 -11.88 15.50
C GLU A 181 4.34 -11.25 14.11
N ARG A 182 5.52 -11.39 13.50
CA ARG A 182 5.78 -10.91 12.13
C ARG A 182 4.89 -11.58 11.07
N ALA A 183 4.68 -12.89 11.19
CA ALA A 183 3.75 -13.61 10.32
C ALA A 183 2.32 -13.09 10.47
N GLY A 184 1.91 -12.78 11.70
CA GLY A 184 0.61 -12.17 12.01
C GLY A 184 0.47 -10.79 11.36
N ASP A 185 1.45 -9.91 11.53
CA ASP A 185 1.43 -8.55 10.98
C ASP A 185 1.49 -8.52 9.44
N LEU A 186 2.32 -9.37 8.81
CA LEU A 186 2.32 -9.52 7.35
C LEU A 186 0.97 -10.03 6.85
N THR A 187 0.32 -10.94 7.58
CA THR A 187 -1.02 -11.43 7.24
C THR A 187 -2.08 -10.33 7.42
N ALA A 188 -1.96 -9.48 8.43
CA ALA A 188 -2.82 -8.33 8.65
C ALA A 188 -2.74 -7.32 7.50
N GLN A 189 -1.53 -7.05 6.98
CA GLN A 189 -1.35 -6.23 5.78
C GLN A 189 -2.04 -6.84 4.55
N LEU A 190 -1.89 -8.16 4.32
CA LEU A 190 -2.59 -8.87 3.23
C LEU A 190 -4.13 -8.79 3.38
N ALA A 191 -4.65 -8.89 4.60
CA ALA A 191 -6.08 -8.75 4.88
C ALA A 191 -6.57 -7.34 4.55
N ALA A 192 -5.83 -6.30 4.96
CA ALA A 192 -6.13 -4.91 4.62
C ALA A 192 -6.18 -4.70 3.09
N HIS A 193 -5.21 -5.26 2.35
CA HIS A 193 -5.18 -5.19 0.89
C HIS A 193 -6.38 -5.87 0.23
N THR A 194 -6.82 -7.01 0.78
CA THR A 194 -8.01 -7.72 0.33
C THR A 194 -9.27 -6.86 0.49
N ILE A 195 -9.41 -6.19 1.64
CA ILE A 195 -10.53 -5.28 1.90
C ILE A 195 -10.49 -4.06 0.96
N GLY A 196 -9.32 -3.42 0.82
CA GLY A 196 -9.13 -2.27 -0.05
C GLY A 196 -9.48 -2.58 -1.50
N SER A 197 -8.97 -3.69 -2.03
CA SER A 197 -9.24 -4.15 -3.40
C SER A 197 -10.73 -4.39 -3.61
N ARG A 198 -11.39 -5.10 -2.68
CA ARG A 198 -12.84 -5.36 -2.75
C ARG A 198 -13.66 -4.07 -2.76
N ARG A 199 -13.38 -3.13 -1.85
CA ARG A 199 -14.12 -1.87 -1.76
C ARG A 199 -13.94 -1.00 -3.00
N LEU A 200 -12.73 -0.98 -3.56
CA LEU A 200 -12.46 -0.26 -4.79
C LEU A 200 -13.24 -0.87 -5.97
N LEU A 201 -13.29 -2.21 -6.05
CA LEU A 201 -14.11 -2.91 -7.04
C LEU A 201 -15.61 -2.65 -6.84
N ASP A 202 -16.11 -2.57 -5.60
CA ASP A 202 -17.50 -2.20 -5.30
C ASP A 202 -17.84 -0.79 -5.84
N ILE A 203 -16.92 0.17 -5.69
CA ILE A 203 -17.08 1.53 -6.23
C ILE A 203 -17.14 1.48 -7.76
N VAL A 204 -16.24 0.74 -8.39
CA VAL A 204 -16.20 0.58 -9.86
C VAL A 204 -17.45 -0.11 -10.37
N ALA A 205 -17.95 -1.15 -9.70
CA ALA A 205 -19.15 -1.87 -10.09
C ALA A 205 -20.40 -0.97 -10.07
N ARG A 206 -20.48 -0.04 -9.10
CA ARG A 206 -21.62 0.88 -8.96
C ARG A 206 -21.58 2.06 -9.93
N ASN A 207 -20.39 2.57 -10.25
CA ASN A 207 -20.25 3.84 -10.97
C ASN A 207 -19.65 3.70 -12.38
N GLY A 208 -19.10 2.54 -12.71
CA GLY A 208 -18.35 2.28 -13.94
C GLY A 208 -16.90 2.75 -13.86
N LEU A 209 -16.00 1.99 -14.50
CA LEU A 209 -14.55 2.25 -14.47
C LEU A 209 -14.18 3.63 -15.01
N ALA A 210 -14.76 4.02 -16.17
CA ALA A 210 -14.46 5.29 -16.80
C ALA A 210 -14.82 6.48 -15.89
N THR A 211 -15.98 6.42 -15.22
CA THR A 211 -16.42 7.43 -14.26
C THR A 211 -15.48 7.49 -13.06
N THR A 212 -15.14 6.34 -12.47
CA THR A 212 -14.24 6.27 -11.31
C THR A 212 -12.86 6.84 -11.60
N LEU A 213 -12.27 6.48 -12.75
CA LEU A 213 -10.96 7.01 -13.16
C LEU A 213 -11.01 8.50 -13.47
N ALA A 214 -12.08 8.98 -14.13
CA ALA A 214 -12.25 10.41 -14.41
C ALA A 214 -12.30 11.24 -13.13
N HIS A 215 -13.05 10.78 -12.11
CA HIS A 215 -13.11 11.47 -10.82
C HIS A 215 -11.78 11.37 -10.06
N GLY A 216 -11.09 10.22 -10.13
CA GLY A 216 -9.76 10.09 -9.52
C GLY A 216 -8.74 11.06 -10.10
N ARG A 217 -8.69 11.20 -11.43
CA ARG A 217 -7.81 12.17 -12.10
C ARG A 217 -8.19 13.61 -11.80
N GLU A 218 -9.48 13.94 -11.79
CA GLU A 218 -9.93 15.29 -11.48
C GLU A 218 -9.64 15.68 -10.02
N LEU A 219 -9.68 14.73 -9.07
CA LEU A 219 -9.26 14.98 -7.69
C LEU A 219 -7.79 15.37 -7.61
N LEU A 220 -6.91 14.68 -8.35
CA LEU A 220 -5.48 15.01 -8.41
C LEU A 220 -5.25 16.38 -9.07
N ALA A 221 -5.92 16.64 -10.19
CA ALA A 221 -5.83 17.93 -10.87
C ALA A 221 -6.35 19.07 -10.00
N TYR A 222 -7.42 18.84 -9.23
CA TYR A 222 -7.95 19.81 -8.28
C TYR A 222 -6.97 20.09 -7.14
N ALA A 223 -6.36 19.05 -6.56
CA ALA A 223 -5.33 19.20 -5.54
C ALA A 223 -4.14 20.01 -6.07
N GLU A 224 -3.66 19.74 -7.29
CA GLU A 224 -2.59 20.50 -7.92
C GLU A 224 -2.94 21.99 -8.06
N ARG A 225 -4.16 22.31 -8.55
CA ARG A 225 -4.61 23.70 -8.70
C ARG A 225 -4.64 24.43 -7.35
N LEU A 226 -5.11 23.78 -6.29
CA LEU A 226 -5.11 24.35 -4.94
C LEU A 226 -3.70 24.60 -4.42
N THR A 227 -2.80 23.62 -4.56
CA THR A 227 -1.40 23.79 -4.14
C THR A 227 -0.72 24.92 -4.90
N ARG A 228 -0.90 24.98 -6.23
CA ARG A 228 -0.32 26.04 -7.07
C ARG A 228 -0.84 27.44 -6.72
N ALA A 229 -2.09 27.56 -6.28
CA ALA A 229 -2.65 28.84 -5.85
C ALA A 229 -2.15 29.30 -4.47
N ALA A 230 -1.56 28.39 -3.68
CA ALA A 230 -1.07 28.64 -2.34
C ALA A 230 0.45 28.89 -2.25
N ILE A 231 1.20 28.63 -3.34
CA ILE A 231 2.64 28.90 -3.50
C ILE A 231 2.89 30.06 -4.46
#